data_AF-A0AAF0MJQ9-F1
#
_entry.id   AF-A0AAF0MJQ9-F1
#
_cell.length_a   1.000
_cell.length_b   1.000
_cell.length_c   1.000
_cell.angle_alpha   90.00
_cell.angle_beta   90.00
_cell.angle_gamma   90.00
#
_symmetry.space_group_name_H-M   'P 1'
#
loop_
_entity.id
_entity.type
_entity.pdbx_description
1 polymer ?
#
loop_
_entity_poly.entity_id
_entity_poly.type
_entity_poly.pdbx_seq_one_letter_code
_entity_poly.pdbx_strand_id
1 'polypeptide(L)'
;MTNRRRPYMTGPGDSLILPPSSFALNTMYETFVTDTGIDPDRLVYDPVVGSPLPMRDYGRGPQGWDPALNPAMFWHPLFWLPDAIAVPLDYHDENGDEQEEPLTLWALRVAWEVIWSGMYDAEDGTWADILSLYGLDVDAPDVQARITAWLSGAADPVLDTINLTEYISENQDSTVLLVVDQAEPFRTASWGVHADELVTGLGHLLRDARTEEDYRWAVGQISYVATLALGDTPPLNDGGQPFAEAWATITEEADNPDTAIQTIQARAQYLQQSLTSLARVFYPEYQQLMTTLAQEDQMPDRGQLPAPKPAG
;
A
#
# COMPACT_ATOMS: atom_id res chain seq x y z
N MET A 1 13.97 -15.85 22.40
CA MET A 1 13.65 -14.42 22.50
C MET A 1 12.83 -14.10 21.26
N THR A 2 11.62 -13.60 21.42
CA THR A 2 10.74 -13.24 20.30
C THR A 2 11.22 -11.94 19.65
N ASN A 3 11.18 -11.85 18.33
CA ASN A 3 11.55 -10.64 17.59
C ASN A 3 10.65 -9.47 17.99
N ARG A 4 11.21 -8.27 18.19
CA ARG A 4 10.39 -7.07 18.50
C ARG A 4 9.55 -6.76 17.27
N ARG A 5 8.25 -6.54 17.47
CA ARG A 5 7.32 -6.09 16.44
C ARG A 5 6.73 -4.75 16.83
N ARG A 6 6.37 -3.92 15.85
CA ARG A 6 5.80 -2.59 16.05
C ARG A 6 4.47 -2.46 15.29
N PRO A 7 3.40 -1.94 15.92
CA PRO A 7 2.23 -1.49 15.18
C PRO A 7 2.60 -0.23 14.40
N TYR A 8 2.21 -0.17 13.13
CA TYR A 8 2.40 1.00 12.29
C TYR A 8 1.40 0.97 11.15
N MET A 9 0.55 2.00 11.07
CA MET A 9 -0.50 2.21 10.07
C MET A 9 -1.61 1.16 9.97
N THR A 10 -1.38 -0.03 10.50
CA THR A 10 -2.24 -1.21 10.43
C THR A 10 -2.68 -1.61 11.83
N GLY A 11 -3.81 -2.29 11.93
CA GLY A 11 -4.36 -2.86 13.15
C GLY A 11 -4.54 -4.38 13.06
N PRO A 12 -4.84 -5.05 14.19
CA PRO A 12 -5.10 -6.48 14.21
C PRO A 12 -6.18 -6.90 13.21
N GLY A 13 -5.86 -7.86 12.35
CA GLY A 13 -6.73 -8.36 11.28
C GLY A 13 -6.61 -7.61 9.95
N ASP A 14 -5.87 -6.50 9.88
CA ASP A 14 -5.67 -5.78 8.61
C ASP A 14 -4.76 -6.59 7.68
N SER A 15 -5.26 -6.86 6.48
CA SER A 15 -4.45 -7.49 5.43
C SER A 15 -3.60 -6.44 4.71
N LEU A 16 -2.34 -6.77 4.45
CA LEU A 16 -1.48 -5.93 3.61
C LEU A 16 -1.84 -6.04 2.13
N ILE A 17 -2.52 -7.11 1.71
CA ILE A 17 -3.06 -7.28 0.34
C ILE A 17 -4.60 -7.27 0.45
N LEU A 18 -5.27 -6.43 -0.34
CA LEU A 18 -6.70 -6.11 -0.22
C LEU A 18 -7.05 -5.49 1.13
N PRO A 19 -6.48 -4.32 1.46
CA PRO A 19 -6.89 -3.58 2.64
C PRO A 19 -8.39 -3.24 2.53
N PRO A 20 -9.18 -3.40 3.59
CA PRO A 20 -10.62 -3.19 3.55
C PRO A 20 -11.04 -1.71 3.56
N SER A 21 -10.09 -0.77 3.69
CA SER A 21 -10.37 0.66 3.81
C SER A 21 -9.57 1.53 2.85
N SER A 22 -10.26 2.14 1.88
CA SER A 22 -9.71 3.18 1.01
C SER A 22 -9.42 4.49 1.74
N PHE A 23 -10.19 4.85 2.78
CA PHE A 23 -9.91 6.07 3.56
C PHE A 23 -8.61 5.96 4.34
N ALA A 24 -8.33 4.77 4.86
CA ALA A 24 -7.09 4.51 5.57
C ALA A 24 -5.89 4.70 4.62
N LEU A 25 -5.98 4.22 3.38
CA LEU A 25 -4.88 4.27 2.42
C LEU A 25 -4.33 5.69 2.14
N ASN A 26 -5.20 6.69 1.94
CA ASN A 26 -4.73 8.07 1.75
C ASN A 26 -4.07 8.62 3.03
N THR A 27 -4.69 8.36 4.19
CA THR A 27 -4.14 8.80 5.49
C THR A 27 -2.80 8.13 5.78
N MET A 28 -2.65 6.85 5.42
CA MET A 28 -1.40 6.09 5.54
C MET A 28 -0.31 6.72 4.66
N TYR A 29 -0.63 7.10 3.43
CA TYR A 29 0.33 7.78 2.55
C TYR A 29 0.86 9.07 3.15
N GLU A 30 -0.03 9.98 3.57
CA GLU A 30 0.35 11.26 4.18
C GLU A 30 1.15 11.08 5.47
N THR A 31 0.74 10.11 6.29
CA THR A 31 1.44 9.77 7.53
C THR A 31 2.83 9.20 7.23
N PHE A 32 2.97 8.36 6.19
CA PHE A 32 4.26 7.77 5.82
C PHE A 32 5.23 8.83 5.33
N VAL A 33 4.76 9.75 4.47
CA VAL A 33 5.55 10.90 4.02
C VAL A 33 5.99 11.74 5.22
N THR A 34 5.06 12.04 6.14
CA THR A 34 5.34 12.87 7.32
C THR A 34 6.36 12.23 8.25
N ASP A 35 6.20 10.94 8.55
CA ASP A 35 7.02 10.22 9.53
C ASP A 35 8.42 9.93 8.97
N THR A 36 8.53 9.63 7.68
CA THR A 36 9.80 9.23 7.06
C THR A 36 10.56 10.40 6.43
N GLY A 37 9.84 11.46 6.03
CA GLY A 37 10.39 12.55 5.22
C GLY A 37 10.67 12.15 3.78
N ILE A 38 10.16 11.01 3.30
CA ILE A 38 10.38 10.55 1.93
C ILE A 38 9.68 11.44 0.92
N ASP A 39 10.34 11.66 -0.22
CA ASP A 39 9.76 12.34 -1.36
C ASP A 39 8.54 11.54 -1.89
N PRO A 40 7.35 12.16 -2.02
CA PRO A 40 6.17 11.52 -2.59
C PRO A 40 6.41 10.78 -3.91
N ASP A 41 7.30 11.29 -4.78
CA ASP A 41 7.65 10.68 -6.07
C ASP A 41 8.43 9.34 -5.93
N ARG A 42 8.82 8.98 -4.70
CA ARG A 42 9.51 7.72 -4.36
C ARG A 42 8.63 6.74 -3.59
N LEU A 43 7.34 7.05 -3.47
CA LEU A 43 6.35 6.15 -2.92
C LEU A 43 5.44 5.66 -4.04
N VAL A 44 5.32 4.35 -4.14
CA VAL A 44 4.24 3.76 -4.93
C VAL A 44 3.04 3.57 -4.02
N TYR A 45 1.90 3.94 -4.57
CA TYR A 45 0.59 3.72 -4.01
C TYR A 45 -0.17 2.80 -4.95
N ASP A 46 -0.68 1.69 -4.44
CA ASP A 46 -1.55 0.78 -5.17
C ASP A 46 -2.75 0.41 -4.28
N PRO A 47 -4.01 0.57 -4.74
CA PRO A 47 -5.19 0.24 -3.95
C PRO A 47 -5.29 -1.22 -3.49
N VAL A 48 -4.54 -2.13 -4.12
CA VAL A 48 -4.45 -3.53 -3.72
C VAL A 48 -3.54 -3.71 -2.49
N VAL A 49 -2.69 -2.73 -2.15
CA VAL A 49 -1.69 -2.84 -1.08
C VAL A 49 -1.96 -1.87 0.08
N GLY A 50 -2.05 -2.42 1.29
CA GLY A 50 -2.35 -1.75 2.56
C GLY A 50 -1.22 -0.93 3.18
N SER A 51 -0.20 -0.55 2.40
CA SER A 51 0.92 0.27 2.86
C SER A 51 1.56 1.01 1.69
N PRO A 52 1.97 2.28 1.88
CA PRO A 52 2.87 2.95 0.95
C PRO A 52 4.18 2.18 0.82
N LEU A 53 4.69 2.05 -0.40
CA LEU A 53 5.91 1.30 -0.69
C LEU A 53 7.03 2.24 -1.13
N PRO A 54 8.09 2.42 -0.31
CA PRO A 54 9.25 3.22 -0.70
C PRO A 54 10.10 2.48 -1.73
N MET A 55 10.40 3.16 -2.82
CA MET A 55 11.29 2.65 -3.87
C MET A 55 12.71 3.18 -3.65
N ARG A 56 13.69 2.25 -3.67
CA ARG A 56 15.09 2.62 -3.47
C ARG A 56 15.67 3.31 -4.72
N ASP A 57 16.49 4.34 -4.53
CA ASP A 57 17.16 5.07 -5.61
C ASP A 57 18.58 5.52 -5.23
N TYR A 58 19.59 4.86 -5.79
CA TYR A 58 21.01 5.18 -5.58
C TYR A 58 21.44 6.52 -6.21
N GLY A 59 20.59 7.17 -7.01
CA GLY A 59 20.79 8.54 -7.47
C GLY A 59 20.62 9.60 -6.38
N ARG A 60 19.93 9.29 -5.26
CA ARG A 60 19.66 10.26 -4.18
C ARG A 60 20.59 10.16 -2.98
N GLY A 61 21.31 9.06 -2.84
CA GLY A 61 22.28 8.90 -1.78
C GLY A 61 23.02 7.57 -1.83
N PRO A 62 24.12 7.46 -1.08
CA PRO A 62 25.02 6.30 -1.13
C PRO A 62 24.35 4.99 -0.74
N GLN A 63 23.27 5.04 0.06
CA GLN A 63 22.51 3.87 0.52
C GLN A 63 21.18 3.68 -0.23
N GLY A 64 20.99 4.39 -1.35
CA GLY A 64 19.72 4.34 -2.09
C GLY A 64 18.59 5.18 -1.47
N TRP A 65 18.92 6.02 -0.48
CA TRP A 65 18.00 6.84 0.30
C TRP A 65 18.51 8.27 0.41
N ASP A 66 17.60 9.24 0.57
CA ASP A 66 17.97 10.63 0.85
C ASP A 66 18.60 10.74 2.25
N PRO A 67 19.78 11.38 2.40
CA PRO A 67 20.40 11.61 3.72
C PRO A 67 19.53 12.38 4.73
N ALA A 68 18.51 13.09 4.26
CA ALA A 68 17.57 13.86 5.08
C ALA A 68 16.39 13.04 5.63
N LEU A 69 16.23 11.76 5.25
CA LEU A 69 15.17 10.91 5.81
C LEU A 69 15.27 10.81 7.34
N ASN A 70 14.12 10.60 7.97
CA ASN A 70 14.05 10.44 9.41
C ASN A 70 14.73 9.13 9.86
N PRO A 71 15.86 9.17 10.59
CA PRO A 71 16.55 7.96 11.04
C PRO A 71 15.69 7.12 11.99
N ALA A 72 14.70 7.71 12.65
CA ALA A 72 13.81 7.00 13.56
C ALA A 72 12.87 6.00 12.83
N MET A 73 12.76 6.07 11.50
CA MET A 73 11.92 5.17 10.71
C MET A 73 12.65 3.95 10.14
N PHE A 74 13.98 3.90 10.27
CA PHE A 74 14.80 2.81 9.76
C PHE A 74 14.69 1.52 10.57
N TRP A 75 13.75 1.39 11.51
CA TRP A 75 13.36 0.07 12.01
C TRP A 75 12.48 -0.70 11.01
N HIS A 76 11.79 0.01 10.11
CA HIS A 76 10.75 -0.55 9.25
C HIS A 76 11.35 -1.42 8.15
N PRO A 77 10.82 -2.64 7.88
CA PRO A 77 11.41 -3.57 6.91
C PRO A 77 11.56 -3.03 5.49
N LEU A 78 10.61 -2.19 5.06
CA LEU A 78 10.60 -1.61 3.71
C LEU A 78 11.88 -0.80 3.37
N PHE A 79 12.61 -0.25 4.35
CA PHE A 79 13.87 0.44 4.08
C PHE A 79 15.07 -0.49 3.86
N TRP A 80 14.92 -1.77 4.20
CA TRP A 80 15.98 -2.79 4.19
C TRP A 80 15.73 -3.90 3.18
N LEU A 81 14.71 -3.75 2.32
CA LEU A 81 14.42 -4.75 1.29
C LEU A 81 15.65 -5.00 0.41
N PRO A 82 15.94 -6.24 0.00
CA PRO A 82 17.01 -6.51 -0.94
C PRO A 82 16.73 -5.87 -2.30
N ASP A 83 17.78 -5.56 -3.07
CA ASP A 83 17.63 -4.90 -4.39
C ASP A 83 16.71 -5.68 -5.35
N ALA A 84 16.67 -7.01 -5.22
CA ALA A 84 15.80 -7.90 -6.00
C ALA A 84 14.28 -7.60 -5.86
N ILE A 85 13.87 -6.92 -4.79
CA ILE A 85 12.47 -6.51 -4.57
C ILE A 85 12.31 -5.00 -4.26
N ALA A 86 13.40 -4.29 -3.92
CA ALA A 86 13.35 -2.86 -3.58
C ALA A 86 13.08 -1.93 -4.77
N VAL A 87 13.15 -2.46 -6.00
CA VAL A 87 12.84 -1.78 -7.26
C VAL A 87 12.11 -2.75 -8.21
N PRO A 88 11.34 -2.22 -9.20
CA PRO A 88 10.80 -3.02 -10.30
C PRO A 88 11.93 -3.70 -11.08
N LEU A 89 11.65 -4.86 -11.65
CA LEU A 89 12.62 -5.66 -12.40
C LEU A 89 12.16 -5.93 -13.83
N ASP A 90 13.11 -6.21 -14.72
CA ASP A 90 12.81 -6.80 -16.03
C ASP A 90 12.65 -8.31 -15.84
N TYR A 91 11.55 -8.88 -16.31
CA TYR A 91 11.23 -10.31 -16.20
C TYR A 91 10.92 -10.93 -17.55
N HIS A 92 11.05 -12.24 -17.65
CA HIS A 92 10.63 -12.98 -18.84
C HIS A 92 9.20 -13.50 -18.67
N ASP A 93 8.33 -13.22 -19.65
CA ASP A 93 6.97 -13.74 -19.68
C ASP A 93 6.93 -15.26 -19.98
N GLU A 94 5.73 -15.84 -20.07
CA GLU A 94 5.55 -17.26 -20.39
C GLU A 94 6.11 -17.66 -21.78
N ASN A 95 6.26 -16.69 -22.69
CA ASN A 95 6.82 -16.88 -24.03
C ASN A 95 8.35 -16.70 -24.06
N GLY A 96 8.95 -16.24 -22.96
CA GLY A 96 10.35 -15.90 -22.85
C GLY A 96 10.70 -14.50 -23.38
N ASP A 97 9.70 -13.64 -23.59
CA ASP A 97 9.91 -12.25 -23.98
C ASP A 97 10.18 -11.40 -22.73
N GLU A 98 11.17 -10.52 -22.81
CA GLU A 98 11.53 -9.58 -21.73
C GLU A 98 10.48 -8.47 -21.60
N GLN A 99 9.98 -8.26 -20.39
CA GLN A 99 8.98 -7.26 -20.02
C GLN A 99 9.48 -6.46 -18.81
N GLU A 100 9.19 -5.16 -18.79
CA GLU A 100 9.37 -4.32 -17.61
C GLU A 100 8.22 -4.58 -16.64
N GLU A 101 8.52 -4.83 -15.37
CA GLU A 101 7.50 -5.00 -14.34
C GLU A 101 6.74 -3.68 -14.08
N PRO A 102 5.42 -3.62 -14.35
CA PRO A 102 4.57 -2.49 -13.98
C PRO A 102 4.56 -2.29 -12.47
N LEU A 103 4.47 -1.02 -12.03
CA LEU A 103 4.47 -0.67 -10.61
C LEU A 103 3.38 -1.36 -9.78
N THR A 104 2.24 -1.68 -10.40
CA THR A 104 1.14 -2.40 -9.75
C THR A 104 1.51 -3.85 -9.45
N LEU A 105 2.19 -4.53 -10.38
CA LEU A 105 2.73 -5.88 -10.19
C LEU A 105 3.87 -5.87 -9.16
N TRP A 106 4.77 -4.89 -9.26
CA TRP A 106 5.83 -4.69 -8.27
C TRP A 106 5.26 -4.51 -6.86
N ALA A 107 4.25 -3.66 -6.69
CA ALA A 107 3.63 -3.40 -5.40
C ALA A 107 3.03 -4.67 -4.78
N LEU A 108 2.30 -5.44 -5.58
CA LEU A 108 1.73 -6.72 -5.15
C LEU A 108 2.84 -7.72 -4.79
N ARG A 109 3.90 -7.83 -5.58
CA ARG A 109 5.06 -8.69 -5.30
C ARG A 109 5.75 -8.32 -3.98
N VAL A 110 5.99 -7.03 -3.73
CA VAL A 110 6.58 -6.57 -2.47
C VAL A 110 5.71 -6.92 -1.28
N ALA A 111 4.40 -6.63 -1.35
CA ALA A 111 3.46 -6.96 -0.27
C ALA A 111 3.47 -8.45 0.04
N TRP A 112 3.52 -9.26 -1.01
CA TRP A 112 3.51 -10.71 -0.95
C TRP A 112 4.78 -11.28 -0.30
N GLU A 113 5.96 -10.84 -0.73
CA GLU A 113 7.26 -11.21 -0.14
C GLU A 113 7.35 -10.78 1.34
N VAL A 114 6.83 -9.59 1.67
CA VAL A 114 6.82 -9.07 3.05
C VAL A 114 5.90 -9.89 3.96
N ILE A 115 4.74 -10.34 3.48
CA ILE A 115 3.86 -11.25 4.22
C ILE A 115 4.54 -12.60 4.39
N TRP A 116 5.05 -13.19 3.31
CA TRP A 116 5.64 -14.52 3.31
C TRP A 116 6.90 -14.61 4.16
N SER A 117 7.74 -13.59 4.15
CA SER A 117 8.94 -13.51 5.00
C SER A 117 8.63 -13.29 6.49
N GLY A 118 7.36 -13.07 6.85
CA GLY A 118 6.93 -12.74 8.22
C GLY A 118 7.31 -11.32 8.66
N MET A 119 7.79 -10.47 7.75
CA MET A 119 8.09 -9.07 8.01
C MET A 119 6.81 -8.30 8.38
N TYR A 120 5.67 -8.66 7.79
CA TYR A 120 4.35 -8.22 8.21
C TYR A 120 3.56 -9.37 8.85
N ASP A 121 2.77 -9.08 9.88
CA ASP A 121 1.86 -10.03 10.51
C ASP A 121 0.46 -9.43 10.58
N ALA A 122 -0.45 -9.98 9.77
CA ALA A 122 -1.83 -9.53 9.67
C ALA A 122 -2.67 -9.87 10.92
N GLU A 123 -2.30 -10.91 11.69
CA GLU A 123 -3.08 -11.27 12.88
C GLU A 123 -3.00 -10.15 13.93
N ASP A 124 -1.79 -9.66 14.18
CA ASP A 124 -1.51 -8.59 15.13
C ASP A 124 -1.52 -7.19 14.49
N GLY A 125 -1.47 -7.08 13.16
CA GLY A 125 -1.30 -5.80 12.46
C GLY A 125 0.04 -5.15 12.75
N THR A 126 1.11 -5.95 12.75
CA THR A 126 2.44 -5.48 13.18
C THR A 126 3.53 -5.80 12.19
N TRP A 127 4.57 -4.96 12.22
CA TRP A 127 5.77 -5.09 11.41
C TRP A 127 6.95 -5.55 12.26
N ALA A 128 7.85 -6.33 11.67
CA ALA A 128 9.11 -6.69 12.31
C ALA A 128 10.03 -5.47 12.45
N ASP A 129 10.64 -5.28 13.63
CA ASP A 129 11.66 -4.27 13.84
C ASP A 129 13.02 -4.83 13.39
N ILE A 130 13.45 -4.48 12.17
CA ILE A 130 14.67 -5.03 11.58
C ILE A 130 15.90 -4.68 12.40
N LEU A 131 16.00 -3.45 12.90
CA LEU A 131 17.13 -3.01 13.71
C LEU A 131 17.25 -3.83 15.01
N SER A 132 16.12 -4.19 15.62
CA SER A 132 16.10 -5.05 16.81
C SER A 132 16.67 -6.45 16.55
N LEU A 133 16.53 -7.00 15.33
CA LEU A 133 17.10 -8.31 14.95
C LEU A 133 18.64 -8.31 15.00
N TYR A 134 19.23 -7.12 14.84
CA TYR A 134 20.67 -6.87 14.86
C TYR A 134 21.13 -6.19 16.16
N GLY A 135 20.28 -6.17 17.19
CA GLY A 135 20.63 -5.63 18.51
C GLY A 135 20.68 -4.10 18.56
N LEU A 136 20.10 -3.40 17.59
CA LEU A 136 20.03 -1.94 17.55
C LEU A 136 18.66 -1.47 18.02
N ASP A 137 18.62 -0.54 18.97
CA ASP A 137 17.40 0.12 19.41
C ASP A 137 17.28 1.49 18.74
N VAL A 138 16.42 1.62 17.75
CA VAL A 138 16.22 2.86 16.99
C VAL A 138 15.74 4.03 17.87
N ASP A 139 15.15 3.75 19.03
CA ASP A 139 14.67 4.78 19.94
C ASP A 139 15.85 5.42 20.73
N ALA A 140 17.06 4.83 20.65
CA ALA A 140 18.27 5.34 21.27
C ALA A 140 18.93 6.45 20.40
N PRO A 141 19.25 7.64 20.96
CA PRO A 141 19.80 8.75 20.18
C PRO A 141 21.14 8.45 19.47
N ASP A 142 21.97 7.58 20.03
CA ASP A 142 23.24 7.16 19.43
C ASP A 142 23.02 6.25 18.21
N VAL A 143 22.00 5.39 18.24
CA VAL A 143 21.61 4.58 17.07
C VAL A 143 21.08 5.47 15.95
N GLN A 144 20.24 6.46 16.26
CA GLN A 144 19.76 7.41 15.24
C GLN A 144 20.92 8.22 14.64
N ALA A 145 21.88 8.66 15.45
CA ALA A 145 23.07 9.34 14.96
C ALA A 145 23.92 8.46 14.03
N ARG A 146 24.04 7.15 14.33
CA ARG A 146 24.69 6.18 13.43
C ARG A 146 23.96 6.06 12.11
N ILE A 147 22.64 5.94 12.12
CA ILE A 147 21.81 5.86 10.91
C ILE A 147 21.96 7.13 10.07
N THR A 148 21.91 8.32 10.67
CA THR A 148 22.13 9.59 9.95
C THR A 148 23.51 9.65 9.29
N ALA A 149 24.56 9.25 10.01
CA ALA A 149 25.91 9.19 9.44
C ALA A 149 26.01 8.16 8.29
N TRP A 150 25.37 7.00 8.46
CA TRP A 150 25.32 5.93 7.47
C TRP A 150 24.57 6.33 6.20
N LEU A 151 23.42 7.00 6.33
CA LEU A 151 22.68 7.59 5.21
C LEU A 151 23.50 8.65 4.46
N SER A 152 24.37 9.36 5.18
CA SER A 152 25.33 10.30 4.60
C SER A 152 26.57 9.62 3.98
N GLY A 153 26.64 8.29 3.99
CA GLY A 153 27.69 7.48 3.36
C GLY A 153 28.83 7.04 4.28
N ALA A 154 28.71 7.25 5.60
CA ALA A 154 29.67 6.65 6.53
C ALA A 154 29.47 5.13 6.58
N ALA A 155 30.58 4.38 6.64
CA ALA A 155 30.50 2.95 6.90
C ALA A 155 30.00 2.70 8.33
N ASP A 156 29.16 1.68 8.51
CA ASP A 156 28.70 1.22 9.81
C ASP A 156 28.77 -0.31 9.89
N PRO A 157 29.56 -0.88 10.81
CA PRO A 157 29.85 -2.31 10.84
C PRO A 157 28.64 -3.21 11.12
N VAL A 158 27.51 -2.66 11.56
CA VAL A 158 26.27 -3.42 11.78
C VAL A 158 25.28 -3.12 10.66
N LEU A 159 25.01 -1.85 10.36
CA LEU A 159 24.02 -1.47 9.34
C LEU A 159 24.41 -2.01 7.95
N ASP A 160 25.71 -2.00 7.61
CA ASP A 160 26.24 -2.56 6.35
C ASP A 160 26.10 -4.09 6.26
N THR A 161 25.74 -4.76 7.36
CA THR A 161 25.55 -6.22 7.42
C THR A 161 24.08 -6.62 7.41
N ILE A 162 23.14 -5.66 7.44
CA ILE A 162 21.72 -5.95 7.37
C ILE A 162 21.41 -6.43 5.95
N ASN A 163 21.07 -7.71 5.85
CA ASN A 163 20.73 -8.35 4.60
C ASN A 163 19.48 -9.22 4.80
N LEU A 164 18.45 -8.98 4.00
CA LEU A 164 17.19 -9.72 4.03
C LEU A 164 17.01 -10.68 2.85
N THR A 165 18.03 -10.87 2.00
CA THR A 165 17.97 -11.72 0.80
C THR A 165 17.54 -13.16 1.11
N GLU A 166 17.94 -13.71 2.26
CA GLU A 166 17.60 -15.09 2.65
C GLU A 166 16.11 -15.26 3.04
N TYR A 167 15.34 -14.17 3.17
CA TYR A 167 13.92 -14.20 3.55
C TYR A 167 12.97 -13.95 2.39
N ILE A 168 13.49 -13.58 1.23
CA ILE A 168 12.70 -13.39 0.01
C ILE A 168 12.90 -14.60 -0.91
N SER A 169 12.03 -14.74 -1.89
CA SER A 169 12.13 -15.85 -2.84
C SER A 169 13.44 -15.82 -3.64
N GLU A 170 14.09 -16.97 -3.79
CA GLU A 170 15.36 -17.07 -4.54
C GLU A 170 15.19 -16.81 -6.04
N ASN A 171 13.99 -17.08 -6.59
CA ASN A 171 13.66 -16.91 -8.00
C ASN A 171 12.57 -15.84 -8.17
N GLN A 172 13.00 -14.62 -8.48
CA GLN A 172 12.10 -13.48 -8.64
C GLN A 172 11.26 -13.56 -9.91
N ASP A 173 11.78 -14.09 -11.03
CA ASP A 173 10.98 -14.29 -12.25
C ASP A 173 9.76 -15.18 -11.99
N SER A 174 9.94 -16.30 -11.29
CA SER A 174 8.83 -17.17 -10.91
C SER A 174 7.84 -16.50 -9.96
N THR A 175 8.31 -15.61 -9.09
CA THR A 175 7.46 -14.86 -8.16
C THR A 175 6.64 -13.80 -8.90
N VAL A 176 7.25 -13.10 -9.86
CA VAL A 176 6.55 -12.15 -10.74
C VAL A 176 5.48 -12.87 -11.55
N LEU A 177 5.77 -14.02 -12.16
CA LEU A 177 4.77 -14.77 -12.93
C LEU A 177 3.58 -15.22 -12.06
N LEU A 178 3.84 -15.66 -10.83
CA LEU A 178 2.77 -15.94 -9.87
C LEU A 178 1.92 -14.69 -9.59
N VAL A 179 2.55 -13.53 -9.41
CA VAL A 179 1.85 -12.27 -9.16
C VAL A 179 1.06 -11.83 -10.40
N VAL A 180 1.58 -12.03 -11.61
CA VAL A 180 0.88 -11.77 -12.89
C VAL A 180 -0.43 -12.56 -12.94
N ASP A 181 -0.39 -13.86 -12.62
CA ASP A 181 -1.57 -14.73 -12.62
C ASP A 181 -2.63 -14.27 -11.61
N GLN A 182 -2.20 -13.68 -10.50
CA GLN A 182 -3.06 -13.26 -9.40
C GLN A 182 -3.51 -11.80 -9.50
N ALA A 183 -2.81 -10.96 -10.27
CA ALA A 183 -3.03 -9.52 -10.29
C ALA A 183 -4.46 -9.13 -10.68
N GLU A 184 -5.04 -9.77 -11.69
CA GLU A 184 -6.41 -9.45 -12.12
C GLU A 184 -7.47 -9.85 -11.06
N PRO A 185 -7.46 -11.07 -10.49
CA PRO A 185 -8.31 -11.42 -9.35
C PRO A 185 -8.21 -10.43 -8.18
N PHE A 186 -6.99 -10.07 -7.76
CA PHE A 186 -6.80 -9.12 -6.67
C PHE A 186 -7.29 -7.72 -7.04
N ARG A 187 -7.00 -7.24 -8.25
CA ARG A 187 -7.45 -5.92 -8.71
C ARG A 187 -8.97 -5.82 -8.74
N THR A 188 -9.63 -6.79 -9.38
CA THR A 188 -11.09 -6.85 -9.46
C THR A 188 -11.74 -6.95 -8.08
N ALA A 189 -11.19 -7.77 -7.18
CA ALA A 189 -11.63 -7.84 -5.79
C ALA A 189 -11.45 -6.49 -5.06
N SER A 190 -10.33 -5.80 -5.29
CA SER A 190 -10.07 -4.47 -4.70
C SER A 190 -11.14 -3.46 -5.10
N TRP A 191 -11.58 -3.48 -6.36
CA TRP A 191 -12.66 -2.60 -6.82
C TRP A 191 -13.97 -2.85 -6.07
N GLY A 192 -14.28 -4.12 -5.81
CA GLY A 192 -15.47 -4.52 -5.07
C GLY A 192 -15.46 -4.01 -3.64
N VAL A 193 -14.38 -4.30 -2.89
CA VAL A 193 -14.28 -3.94 -1.46
C VAL A 193 -14.23 -2.43 -1.27
N HIS A 194 -13.46 -1.71 -2.09
CA HIS A 194 -13.34 -0.26 -2.01
C HIS A 194 -14.65 0.43 -2.40
N ALA A 195 -15.36 -0.05 -3.42
CA ALA A 195 -16.67 0.51 -3.76
C ALA A 195 -17.72 0.32 -2.66
N ASP A 196 -17.73 -0.83 -1.98
CA ASP A 196 -18.63 -1.12 -0.85
C ASP A 196 -18.33 -0.25 0.38
N GLU A 197 -17.04 -0.07 0.69
CA GLU A 197 -16.61 0.81 1.78
C GLU A 197 -16.96 2.28 1.48
N LEU A 198 -16.64 2.77 0.28
CA LEU A 198 -16.90 4.15 -0.12
C LEU A 198 -18.40 4.48 -0.17
N VAL A 199 -19.25 3.55 -0.62
CA VAL A 199 -20.70 3.79 -0.63
C VAL A 199 -21.27 3.89 0.79
N THR A 200 -20.76 3.06 1.70
CA THR A 200 -21.11 3.09 3.12
C THR A 200 -20.63 4.38 3.77
N GLY A 201 -19.38 4.76 3.51
CA GLY A 201 -18.76 6.00 3.98
C GLY A 201 -19.52 7.24 3.54
N LEU A 202 -19.85 7.35 2.24
CA LEU A 202 -20.66 8.45 1.71
C LEU A 202 -22.02 8.55 2.44
N GLY A 203 -22.72 7.43 2.59
CA GLY A 203 -24.01 7.40 3.28
C GLY A 203 -23.92 7.81 4.76
N HIS A 204 -22.79 7.59 5.42
CA HIS A 204 -22.53 8.04 6.78
C HIS A 204 -22.28 9.55 6.81
N LEU A 205 -21.32 10.03 6.03
CA LEU A 205 -20.95 11.46 6.01
C LEU A 205 -22.13 12.35 5.61
N LEU A 206 -22.93 11.96 4.61
CA LEU A 206 -24.09 12.75 4.19
C LEU A 206 -25.20 12.79 5.24
N ARG A 207 -25.36 11.74 6.07
CA ARG A 207 -26.34 11.75 7.17
C ARG A 207 -25.89 12.63 8.34
N ASP A 208 -24.58 12.74 8.54
CA ASP A 208 -23.98 13.52 9.61
C ASP A 208 -23.76 14.99 9.25
N ALA A 209 -23.72 15.31 7.96
CA ALA A 209 -23.66 16.68 7.47
C ALA A 209 -24.77 17.56 8.09
N ARG A 210 -24.36 18.70 8.67
CA ARG A 210 -25.26 19.67 9.31
C ARG A 210 -25.31 20.98 8.54
N THR A 211 -24.30 21.25 7.73
CA THR A 211 -24.18 22.45 6.91
C THR A 211 -24.03 22.11 5.42
N GLU A 212 -24.17 23.12 4.58
CA GLU A 212 -23.85 23.00 3.14
C GLU A 212 -22.37 22.66 2.91
N GLU A 213 -21.49 23.25 3.74
CA GLU A 213 -20.05 23.00 3.70
C GLU A 213 -19.72 21.56 4.05
N ASP A 214 -20.32 21.00 5.10
CA ASP A 214 -20.14 19.59 5.49
C ASP A 214 -20.58 18.66 4.34
N TYR A 215 -21.69 18.98 3.68
CA TYR A 215 -22.22 18.18 2.57
C TYR A 215 -21.29 18.21 1.37
N ARG A 216 -20.77 19.39 1.00
CA ARG A 216 -19.77 19.55 -0.08
C ARG A 216 -18.50 18.79 0.22
N TRP A 217 -17.96 18.97 1.42
CA TRP A 217 -16.76 18.28 1.87
C TRP A 217 -16.96 16.76 1.78
N ALA A 218 -18.07 16.24 2.29
CA ALA A 218 -18.37 14.81 2.20
C ALA A 218 -18.38 14.31 0.75
N VAL A 219 -19.06 15.00 -0.17
CA VAL A 219 -19.12 14.59 -1.58
C VAL A 219 -17.74 14.65 -2.24
N GLY A 220 -17.00 15.74 -2.04
CA GLY A 220 -15.68 15.95 -2.64
C GLY A 220 -14.63 14.97 -2.12
N GLN A 221 -14.63 14.66 -0.82
CA GLN A 221 -13.71 13.68 -0.25
C GLN A 221 -13.97 12.27 -0.76
N ILE A 222 -15.23 11.84 -0.82
CA ILE A 222 -15.56 10.51 -1.36
C ILE A 222 -15.18 10.42 -2.84
N SER A 223 -15.48 11.46 -3.64
CA SER A 223 -15.13 11.43 -5.07
C SER A 223 -13.62 11.43 -5.30
N TYR A 224 -12.86 12.17 -4.49
CA TYR A 224 -11.40 12.15 -4.53
C TYR A 224 -10.84 10.74 -4.23
N VAL A 225 -11.26 10.14 -3.11
CA VAL A 225 -10.79 8.79 -2.73
C VAL A 225 -11.25 7.74 -3.75
N ALA A 226 -12.48 7.86 -4.30
CA ALA A 226 -12.95 6.98 -5.35
C ALA A 226 -12.07 7.06 -6.60
N THR A 227 -11.65 8.25 -7.03
CA THR A 227 -10.72 8.40 -8.16
C THR A 227 -9.38 7.72 -7.90
N LEU A 228 -8.86 7.78 -6.68
CA LEU A 228 -7.59 7.13 -6.32
C LEU A 228 -7.70 5.60 -6.24
N ALA A 229 -8.77 5.09 -5.62
CA ALA A 229 -8.92 3.66 -5.34
C ALA A 229 -9.56 2.86 -6.49
N LEU A 230 -10.35 3.52 -7.33
CA LEU A 230 -11.20 2.89 -8.36
C LEU A 230 -11.01 3.52 -9.74
N GLY A 231 -10.03 4.41 -9.92
CA GLY A 231 -9.88 5.21 -11.13
C GLY A 231 -9.60 4.40 -12.41
N ASP A 232 -9.06 3.20 -12.25
CA ASP A 232 -8.75 2.27 -13.34
C ASP A 232 -9.90 1.28 -13.64
N THR A 233 -11.01 1.37 -12.92
CA THR A 233 -12.18 0.52 -13.17
C THR A 233 -12.70 0.72 -14.60
N PRO A 234 -12.98 -0.37 -15.34
CA PRO A 234 -13.59 -0.24 -16.65
C PRO A 234 -15.03 0.28 -16.51
N PRO A 235 -15.54 1.05 -17.50
CA PRO A 235 -16.93 1.42 -17.55
C PRO A 235 -17.84 0.18 -17.52
N LEU A 236 -18.93 0.25 -16.75
CA LEU A 236 -19.88 -0.88 -16.65
C LEU A 236 -20.74 -1.11 -17.90
N ASN A 237 -20.75 -0.15 -18.83
CA ASN A 237 -21.50 -0.24 -20.09
C ASN A 237 -20.56 0.05 -21.26
N ASP A 238 -20.76 -0.65 -22.38
CA ASP A 238 -19.99 -0.44 -23.61
C ASP A 238 -20.04 1.02 -24.06
N GLY A 239 -18.86 1.64 -24.20
CA GLY A 239 -18.72 3.04 -24.62
C GLY A 239 -19.10 4.07 -23.55
N GLY A 240 -19.28 3.65 -22.29
CA GLY A 240 -19.47 4.56 -21.15
C GLY A 240 -18.23 5.40 -20.88
N GLN A 241 -18.44 6.59 -20.29
CA GLN A 241 -17.33 7.42 -19.82
C GLN A 241 -16.63 6.72 -18.64
N PRO A 242 -15.28 6.78 -18.54
CA PRO A 242 -14.56 6.33 -17.37
C PRO A 242 -15.06 7.03 -16.10
N PHE A 243 -15.22 6.27 -15.01
CA PHE A 243 -15.70 6.82 -13.75
C PHE A 243 -14.76 7.87 -13.16
N ALA A 244 -13.44 7.69 -13.32
CA ALA A 244 -12.42 8.60 -12.83
C ALA A 244 -12.62 10.05 -13.29
N GLU A 245 -12.94 10.27 -14.57
CA GLU A 245 -13.16 11.61 -15.12
C GLU A 245 -14.40 12.27 -14.50
N ALA A 246 -15.48 11.49 -14.36
CA ALA A 246 -16.72 11.96 -13.76
C ALA A 246 -16.51 12.30 -12.27
N TRP A 247 -15.79 11.47 -11.51
CA TRP A 247 -15.52 11.72 -10.11
C TRP A 247 -14.53 12.86 -9.88
N ALA A 248 -13.51 13.02 -10.73
CA ALA A 248 -12.62 14.19 -10.70
C ALA A 248 -13.41 15.50 -10.88
N THR A 249 -14.37 15.50 -11.82
CA THR A 249 -15.28 16.65 -12.01
C THR A 249 -16.12 16.93 -10.77
N ILE A 250 -16.59 15.88 -10.07
CA ILE A 250 -17.35 16.04 -8.82
C ILE A 250 -16.49 16.65 -7.72
N THR A 251 -15.24 16.24 -7.60
CA THR A 251 -14.28 16.82 -6.63
C THR A 251 -14.11 18.32 -6.88
N GLU A 252 -13.81 18.70 -8.13
CA GLU A 252 -13.66 20.12 -8.52
C GLU A 252 -14.93 20.94 -8.26
N GLU A 253 -16.10 20.39 -8.59
CA GLU A 253 -17.39 21.06 -8.36
C GLU A 253 -17.69 21.23 -6.88
N ALA A 254 -17.36 20.25 -6.03
CA ALA A 254 -17.57 20.28 -4.59
C ALA A 254 -16.68 21.33 -3.91
N ASP A 255 -15.43 21.48 -4.35
CA ASP A 255 -14.48 22.48 -3.85
C ASP A 255 -14.80 23.90 -4.32
N ASN A 256 -15.60 24.04 -5.39
CA ASN A 256 -16.01 25.34 -5.90
C ASN A 256 -17.24 25.88 -5.14
N PRO A 257 -17.12 26.98 -4.37
CA PRO A 257 -18.23 27.55 -3.62
C PRO A 257 -19.34 28.13 -4.53
N ASP A 258 -19.04 28.44 -5.79
CA ASP A 258 -20.02 28.99 -6.75
C ASP A 258 -20.90 27.90 -7.38
N THR A 259 -20.51 26.63 -7.28
CA THR A 259 -21.34 25.51 -7.76
C THR A 259 -22.62 25.45 -6.94
N ALA A 260 -23.81 25.46 -7.55
CA ALA A 260 -25.06 25.40 -6.79
C ALA A 260 -25.21 24.10 -5.97
N ILE A 261 -25.73 24.18 -4.74
CA ILE A 261 -25.89 23.00 -3.86
C ILE A 261 -26.78 21.91 -4.48
N GLN A 262 -27.75 22.27 -5.31
CA GLN A 262 -28.58 21.29 -6.04
C GLN A 262 -27.75 20.46 -7.02
N THR A 263 -26.71 21.05 -7.61
CA THR A 263 -25.75 20.32 -8.46
C THR A 263 -24.98 19.31 -7.61
N ILE A 264 -24.47 19.71 -6.44
CA ILE A 264 -23.75 18.82 -5.52
C ILE A 264 -24.63 17.68 -5.02
N GLN A 265 -25.92 17.94 -4.76
CA GLN A 265 -26.88 16.89 -4.42
C GLN A 265 -27.08 15.89 -5.56
N ALA A 266 -27.16 16.35 -6.81
CA ALA A 266 -27.21 15.48 -7.98
C ALA A 266 -25.90 14.68 -8.15
N ARG A 267 -24.75 15.29 -7.89
CA ARG A 267 -23.44 14.60 -7.90
C ARG A 267 -23.34 13.53 -6.83
N ALA A 268 -23.82 13.80 -5.61
CA ALA A 268 -23.88 12.82 -4.54
C ALA A 268 -24.71 11.59 -4.93
N GLN A 269 -25.87 11.79 -5.58
CA GLN A 269 -26.71 10.70 -6.07
C GLN A 269 -26.01 9.88 -7.15
N TYR A 270 -25.34 10.53 -8.11
CA TYR A 270 -24.57 9.85 -9.15
C TYR A 270 -23.40 9.06 -8.55
N LEU A 271 -22.64 9.66 -7.63
CA LEU A 271 -21.53 9.02 -6.93
C LEU A 271 -22.01 7.78 -6.16
N GLN A 272 -23.10 7.91 -5.40
CA GLN A 272 -23.70 6.77 -4.71
C GLN A 272 -24.13 5.65 -5.67
N GLN A 273 -24.77 6.00 -6.79
CA GLN A 273 -25.23 5.01 -7.78
C GLN A 273 -24.08 4.29 -8.49
N SER A 274 -23.02 5.02 -8.86
CA SER A 274 -21.83 4.45 -9.50
C SER A 274 -21.10 3.50 -8.55
N LEU A 275 -20.84 3.92 -7.30
CA LEU A 275 -20.22 3.07 -6.27
C LEU A 275 -21.07 1.83 -5.95
N THR A 276 -22.40 2.00 -5.79
CA THR A 276 -23.31 0.85 -5.60
C THR A 276 -23.25 -0.14 -6.77
N SER A 277 -23.15 0.37 -7.99
CA SER A 277 -23.08 -0.49 -9.18
C SER A 277 -21.75 -1.24 -9.26
N LEU A 278 -20.64 -0.58 -8.94
CA LEU A 278 -19.31 -1.21 -8.87
C LEU A 278 -19.27 -2.28 -7.78
N ALA A 279 -19.72 -1.96 -6.56
CA ALA A 279 -19.81 -2.92 -5.46
C ALA A 279 -20.65 -4.13 -5.85
N ARG A 280 -21.81 -3.92 -6.48
CA ARG A 280 -22.68 -5.02 -6.93
C ARG A 280 -22.01 -5.94 -7.95
N VAL A 281 -21.17 -5.39 -8.83
CA VAL A 281 -20.49 -6.15 -9.89
C VAL A 281 -19.26 -6.87 -9.35
N PHE A 282 -18.43 -6.19 -8.57
CA PHE A 282 -17.09 -6.66 -8.22
C PHE A 282 -16.97 -7.22 -6.78
N TYR A 283 -17.86 -6.87 -5.86
CA TYR A 283 -17.81 -7.44 -4.49
C TYR A 283 -17.98 -8.97 -4.46
N PRO A 284 -18.79 -9.60 -5.34
CA PRO A 284 -18.81 -11.06 -5.45
C PRO A 284 -17.44 -11.68 -5.79
N GLU A 285 -16.61 -11.00 -6.59
CA GLU A 285 -15.26 -11.45 -6.92
C GLU A 285 -14.36 -11.43 -5.67
N TYR A 286 -14.47 -10.40 -4.84
CA TYR A 286 -13.80 -10.37 -3.52
C TYR A 286 -14.25 -11.54 -2.64
N GLN A 287 -15.56 -11.80 -2.54
CA GLN A 287 -16.07 -12.93 -1.74
C GLN A 287 -15.56 -14.27 -2.25
N GLN A 288 -15.50 -14.45 -3.57
CA GLN A 288 -14.97 -15.65 -4.20
C GLN A 288 -13.46 -15.80 -3.91
N LEU A 289 -12.68 -14.74 -4.09
CA LEU A 289 -11.24 -14.74 -3.82
C LEU A 289 -10.95 -15.08 -2.35
N MET A 290 -11.64 -14.44 -1.40
CA MET A 290 -11.48 -14.74 0.02
C MET A 290 -11.90 -16.17 0.37
N THR A 291 -12.92 -16.72 -0.33
CA THR A 291 -13.33 -18.11 -0.16
C THR A 291 -12.25 -19.07 -0.67
N THR A 292 -11.65 -18.78 -1.82
CA THR A 292 -10.54 -19.57 -2.38
C THR A 292 -9.34 -19.54 -1.44
N LEU A 293 -8.91 -18.35 -0.99
CA LEU A 293 -7.79 -18.18 -0.07
C LEU A 293 -8.01 -18.86 1.28
N ALA A 294 -9.26 -18.99 1.74
CA ALA A 294 -9.58 -19.71 2.98
C ALA A 294 -9.64 -21.24 2.81
N GLN A 295 -9.87 -21.75 1.60
CA GLN A 295 -9.94 -23.18 1.30
C GLN A 295 -8.58 -23.75 0.88
N GLU A 296 -7.79 -22.93 0.21
CA GLU A 296 -6.39 -23.18 -0.04
C GLU A 296 -5.63 -22.88 1.25
N ASP A 297 -5.39 -23.92 2.05
CA ASP A 297 -4.41 -23.96 3.15
C ASP A 297 -2.95 -23.78 2.59
N GLN A 298 -2.81 -23.02 1.50
CA GLN A 298 -1.66 -22.88 0.61
C GLN A 298 -1.18 -21.42 0.53
N MET A 299 -1.27 -20.64 1.61
CA MET A 299 -0.18 -19.71 1.81
C MET A 299 1.06 -20.58 2.08
N PRO A 300 2.11 -20.54 1.24
CA PRO A 300 3.32 -21.30 1.53
C PRO A 300 3.80 -20.96 2.94
N ASP A 301 4.38 -21.97 3.57
CA ASP A 301 4.78 -21.94 4.98
C ASP A 301 5.48 -20.60 5.29
N ARG A 302 4.95 -19.83 6.26
CA ARG A 302 5.45 -18.49 6.60
C ARG A 302 6.96 -18.59 6.81
N GLY A 303 7.74 -17.94 5.97
CA GLY A 303 9.17 -17.74 6.16
C GLY A 303 9.40 -17.20 7.57
N GLN A 304 10.13 -17.95 8.38
CA GLN A 304 10.43 -17.52 9.73
C GLN A 304 11.57 -16.52 9.70
N LEU A 305 11.30 -15.30 10.18
CA LEU A 305 12.33 -14.33 10.52
C LEU A 305 13.41 -14.97 11.42
N PRO A 306 14.66 -14.49 11.36
CA PRO A 306 15.74 -15.06 12.15
C PRO A 306 15.45 -14.92 13.64
N ALA A 307 16.01 -15.82 14.45
CA ALA A 307 16.16 -15.53 15.87
C ALA A 307 17.07 -14.29 16.05
N PRO A 308 16.85 -13.45 17.08
CA PRO A 308 17.66 -12.26 17.30
C PRO A 308 19.15 -12.61 17.38
N LYS A 309 20.00 -11.89 16.64
CA LYS A 309 21.45 -12.05 16.80
C LYS A 309 21.83 -11.52 18.20
N PRO A 310 22.69 -12.22 18.97
CA PRO A 310 23.16 -11.70 20.24
C PRO A 310 23.91 -10.38 20.00
N ALA A 311 23.62 -9.37 20.83
CA ALA A 311 24.33 -8.10 20.79
C ALA A 311 25.83 -8.36 21.01
N GLY A 312 26.64 -8.03 20.00
CA GLY A 312 28.11 -8.08 20.04
C GLY A 312 28.72 -6.84 20.65
#